data_AF-A0A8H6ZAE8-F1
#
_entry.id   AF-A0A8H6ZAE8-F1
#
_cell.length_a   1.000
_cell.length_b   1.000
_cell.length_c   1.000
_cell.angle_alpha   90.00
_cell.angle_beta   90.00
_cell.angle_gamma   90.00
#
_symmetry.space_group_name_H-M   'P 1'
#
loop_
_entity.id
_entity.type
_entity.pdbx_description
1 polymer ?
#
loop_
_entity_poly.entity_id
_entity_poly.type
_entity_poly.pdbx_seq_one_letter_code
_entity_poly.pdbx_strand_id
1 'polypeptide(L)'
;MSEGFGEPSAASKPKTKAGWCEQCIPRVYCEALQTHKWHVHLKKARVEYPDGVAKDITRDPDSHEFHCIRCTYRHKDSQTLRCTAIATAVVPDDPDVHSGAATYA
;
A
#
# COMPACT_ATOMS: atom_id res chain seq x y z
N MET A 1 32.20 2.75 -25.43
CA MET A 1 30.76 2.50 -25.18
C MET A 1 30.58 2.70 -23.70
N SER A 2 30.14 3.88 -23.28
CA SER A 2 30.05 4.24 -21.85
C SER A 2 28.59 4.12 -21.44
N GLU A 3 28.34 3.21 -20.51
CA GLU A 3 27.00 2.89 -20.02
C GLU A 3 26.45 4.07 -19.21
N GLY A 4 25.32 4.60 -19.66
CA GLY A 4 24.60 5.66 -18.98
C GLY A 4 23.92 5.11 -17.73
N PHE A 5 24.44 5.50 -16.55
CA PHE A 5 23.70 5.41 -15.31
C PHE A 5 22.51 6.37 -15.39
N GLY A 6 21.31 5.82 -15.61
CA GLY A 6 20.06 6.57 -15.54
C GLY A 6 19.89 7.19 -14.15
N GLU A 7 19.70 8.51 -14.13
CA GLU A 7 19.36 9.29 -12.95
C GLU A 7 18.23 8.62 -12.13
N PRO A 8 18.31 8.62 -10.79
CA PRO A 8 17.15 8.32 -9.97
C PRO A 8 16.12 9.41 -10.23
N SER A 9 15.10 9.08 -11.05
CA SER A 9 13.95 9.95 -11.31
C SER A 9 13.41 10.46 -9.98
N ALA A 10 13.63 11.74 -9.74
CA ALA A 10 13.08 12.46 -8.61
C ALA A 10 11.57 12.25 -8.62
N ALA A 11 11.07 11.49 -7.65
CA ALA A 11 9.65 11.38 -7.35
C ALA A 11 9.15 12.79 -7.04
N SER A 12 8.66 13.48 -8.07
CA SER A 12 8.11 14.82 -8.00
C SER A 12 6.98 14.77 -7.00
N LYS A 13 7.19 15.35 -5.81
CA LYS A 13 6.18 15.42 -4.75
C LYS A 13 4.89 15.94 -5.41
N PRO A 14 3.77 15.19 -5.38
CA PRO A 14 2.54 15.65 -5.98
C PRO A 14 2.19 17.00 -5.34
N LYS A 15 2.07 18.06 -6.13
CA LYS A 15 1.60 19.36 -5.66
C LYS A 15 0.14 19.18 -5.22
N THR A 16 -0.06 18.80 -3.96
CA THR A 16 -1.39 18.65 -3.37
C THR A 16 -2.03 20.03 -3.32
N LYS A 17 -3.03 20.26 -4.18
CA LYS A 17 -3.80 21.51 -4.16
C LYS A 17 -4.83 21.44 -3.03
N ALA A 18 -4.93 22.51 -2.26
CA ALA A 18 -6.05 22.72 -1.34
C ALA A 18 -7.35 22.97 -2.11
N GLY A 19 -8.49 22.57 -1.54
CA GLY A 19 -9.79 22.81 -2.15
C GLY A 19 -10.94 22.07 -1.49
N TRP A 20 -12.15 22.33 -1.97
CA TRP A 20 -13.36 21.68 -1.50
C TRP A 20 -13.55 20.30 -2.13
N CYS A 21 -13.86 19.30 -1.32
CA CYS A 21 -14.23 17.98 -1.82
C CYS A 21 -15.72 17.94 -2.19
N GLU A 22 -16.01 17.63 -3.46
CA GLU A 22 -17.37 17.55 -4.00
C GLU A 22 -18.06 16.20 -3.77
N GLN A 23 -17.29 15.18 -3.35
CA GLN A 23 -17.80 13.84 -3.06
C GLN A 23 -18.23 13.68 -1.59
N CYS A 24 -17.85 14.60 -0.71
CA CYS A 24 -18.34 14.66 0.67
C CYS A 24 -19.65 15.45 0.72
N ILE A 25 -20.60 14.97 1.53
CA ILE A 25 -21.85 15.66 1.83
C ILE A 25 -22.00 15.70 3.36
N PRO A 26 -21.94 16.88 4.01
CA PRO A 26 -21.67 18.19 3.42
C PRO A 26 -20.25 18.30 2.84
N ARG A 27 -20.04 19.25 1.91
CA ARG A 27 -18.71 19.49 1.32
C ARG A 27 -17.73 19.91 2.41
N VAL A 28 -16.50 19.38 2.33
CA VAL A 28 -15.42 19.69 3.27
C VAL A 28 -14.27 20.39 2.55
N TYR A 29 -13.67 21.40 3.17
CA TYR A 29 -12.45 22.04 2.69
C TYR A 29 -11.23 21.27 3.18
N CYS A 30 -10.33 20.92 2.26
CA CYS A 30 -9.14 20.14 2.57
C CYS A 30 -7.90 20.88 2.07
N GLU A 31 -6.89 21.04 2.92
CA GLU A 31 -5.60 21.63 2.54
C GLU A 31 -4.81 20.73 1.56
N ALA A 32 -5.05 19.43 1.64
CA ALA A 32 -4.51 18.43 0.71
C ALA A 32 -5.65 17.62 0.08
N LEU A 33 -6.38 18.22 -0.87
CA LEU A 33 -7.57 17.61 -1.48
C LEU A 33 -7.27 16.26 -2.14
N GLN A 34 -6.08 16.12 -2.73
CA GLN A 34 -5.67 14.86 -3.36
C GLN A 34 -5.49 13.74 -2.31
N THR A 35 -4.84 14.05 -1.20
CA THR A 35 -4.71 13.12 -0.06
C THR A 35 -6.09 12.76 0.49
N HIS A 36 -6.96 13.74 0.72
CA HIS A 36 -8.34 13.48 1.14
C HIS A 36 -9.05 12.49 0.20
N LYS A 37 -8.98 12.72 -1.11
CA LYS A 37 -9.59 11.83 -2.11
C LYS A 37 -9.01 10.42 -2.04
N TRP A 38 -7.70 10.27 -1.84
CA TRP A 38 -7.05 8.97 -1.70
C TRP A 38 -7.44 8.21 -0.42
N HIS A 39 -7.57 8.91 0.71
CA HIS A 39 -7.90 8.26 1.98
C HIS A 39 -9.40 8.06 2.20
N VAL A 40 -10.24 8.93 1.64
CA VAL A 40 -11.69 8.96 1.94
C VAL A 40 -12.52 8.40 0.78
N HIS A 41 -12.19 8.74 -0.46
CA HIS A 41 -13.02 8.40 -1.63
C HIS A 41 -12.44 7.31 -2.53
N LEU A 42 -11.20 6.89 -2.31
CA LEU A 42 -10.59 5.83 -3.11
C LEU A 42 -11.26 4.50 -2.80
N LYS A 43 -12.02 4.00 -3.78
CA LYS A 43 -12.72 2.71 -3.69
C LYS A 43 -11.86 1.54 -4.15
N LYS A 44 -10.83 1.79 -4.95
CA LYS A 44 -9.96 0.75 -5.50
C LYS A 44 -8.51 1.21 -5.47
N ALA A 45 -7.63 0.32 -5.02
CA ALA A 45 -6.20 0.53 -4.99
C ALA A 45 -5.51 -0.56 -5.80
N ARG A 46 -4.80 -0.17 -6.86
CA ARG A 46 -3.89 -1.08 -7.56
C ARG A 46 -2.63 -1.27 -6.72
N VAL A 47 -2.32 -2.52 -6.43
CA VAL A 47 -1.14 -2.97 -5.67
C VAL A 47 -0.29 -3.81 -6.61
N GLU A 48 0.99 -3.50 -6.70
CA GLU A 48 1.97 -4.28 -7.44
C GLU A 48 2.85 -5.04 -6.44
N TYR A 49 2.90 -6.36 -6.59
CA TYR A 49 3.68 -7.26 -5.75
C TYR A 49 5.09 -7.43 -6.35
N PRO A 50 6.10 -7.79 -5.54
CA PRO A 50 7.47 -7.97 -6.02
C PRO A 50 7.62 -9.12 -7.04
N ASP A 51 6.67 -10.05 -7.09
CA ASP A 51 6.57 -11.09 -8.11
C ASP A 51 6.12 -10.57 -9.50
N GLY A 52 5.84 -9.26 -9.61
CA GLY A 52 5.39 -8.61 -10.85
C GLY A 52 3.88 -8.68 -11.07
N VAL A 53 3.11 -9.36 -10.20
CA VAL A 53 1.66 -9.36 -10.27
C VAL A 53 1.10 -8.05 -9.76
N ALA A 54 0.24 -7.41 -10.55
CA ALA A 54 -0.57 -6.28 -10.11
C ALA A 54 -2.02 -6.72 -9.88
N LYS A 55 -2.61 -6.31 -8.74
CA LYS A 55 -4.01 -6.54 -8.42
C LYS A 55 -4.72 -5.28 -7.96
N ASP A 56 -5.95 -5.12 -8.42
CA ASP A 56 -6.86 -4.08 -7.95
C ASP A 56 -7.63 -4.56 -6.72
N ILE A 57 -7.31 -3.99 -5.57
CA ILE A 57 -7.97 -4.28 -4.31
C ILE A 57 -9.08 -3.27 -4.10
N THR A 58 -10.30 -3.76 -3.96
CA THR A 58 -11.47 -2.92 -3.69
C THR A 58 -11.60 -2.70 -2.19
N ARG A 59 -11.87 -1.44 -1.81
CA ARG A 59 -12.15 -1.06 -0.43
C ARG A 59 -13.51 -1.60 -0.04
N ASP A 60 -13.56 -2.28 1.10
CA ASP A 60 -14.80 -2.78 1.65
C ASP A 60 -15.74 -1.61 1.98
N PRO A 61 -17.00 -1.63 1.50
CA PRO A 61 -17.93 -0.52 1.70
C PRO A 61 -18.48 -0.44 3.13
N ASP A 62 -18.39 -1.51 3.92
CA ASP A 62 -18.90 -1.56 5.30
C ASP A 62 -17.79 -1.16 6.28
N SER A 63 -16.64 -1.83 6.19
CA SER A 63 -15.50 -1.57 7.10
C SER A 63 -14.64 -0.37 6.68
N HIS A 64 -14.79 0.12 5.44
CA HIS A 64 -13.95 1.17 4.86
C HIS A 64 -12.44 0.81 4.91
N GLU A 65 -12.11 -0.45 4.67
CA GLU A 65 -10.74 -0.98 4.71
C GLU A 65 -10.41 -1.72 3.40
N PHE A 66 -9.13 -1.72 3.04
CA PHE A 66 -8.58 -2.56 1.98
C PHE A 66 -8.11 -3.87 2.56
N HIS A 67 -8.51 -4.98 1.94
CA HIS A 67 -8.07 -6.31 2.34
C HIS A 67 -7.00 -6.81 1.38
N CYS A 68 -5.80 -6.95 1.90
CA CYS A 68 -4.66 -7.47 1.15
C CYS A 68 -4.84 -8.96 0.88
N ILE A 69 -4.61 -9.42 -0.35
CA ILE A 69 -4.73 -10.85 -0.68
C ILE A 69 -3.51 -11.68 -0.24
N ARG A 70 -2.37 -11.04 0.04
CA ARG A 70 -1.10 -11.69 0.42
C ARG A 70 -0.76 -11.49 1.90
N CYS A 71 -1.38 -10.53 2.56
CA CYS A 71 -1.15 -10.21 3.95
C CYS A 71 -2.45 -10.35 4.72
N THR A 72 -2.39 -10.86 5.96
CA THR A 72 -3.57 -11.13 6.80
C THR A 72 -4.17 -9.86 7.42
N TYR A 73 -3.61 -8.69 7.07
CA TYR A 73 -3.96 -7.41 7.66
C TYR A 73 -4.97 -6.63 6.81
N ARG A 74 -5.82 -5.87 7.51
CA ARG A 74 -6.73 -4.89 6.93
C ARG A 74 -6.10 -3.51 7.01
N HIS A 75 -6.21 -2.75 5.92
CA HIS A 75 -5.54 -1.45 5.79
C HIS A 75 -6.57 -0.35 5.55
N LYS A 76 -6.57 0.69 6.38
CA LYS A 76 -7.46 1.86 6.18
C LYS A 76 -7.04 2.73 4.99
N ASP A 77 -5.80 2.58 4.54
CA ASP A 77 -5.17 3.40 3.52
C ASP A 77 -4.46 2.54 2.47
N SER A 78 -4.52 3.01 1.22
CA SER A 78 -3.94 2.36 0.06
C SER A 78 -2.41 2.43 0.01
N GLN A 79 -1.79 3.46 0.59
CA GLN A 79 -0.33 3.55 0.65
C GLN A 79 0.23 2.53 1.65
N THR A 80 -0.37 2.44 2.83
CA THR A 80 -0.03 1.42 3.83
C THR A 80 -0.23 0.02 3.27
N LEU A 81 -1.35 -0.23 2.59
CA LEU A 81 -1.60 -1.49 1.88
C LEU A 81 -0.47 -1.84 0.91
N ARG A 82 -0.04 -0.90 0.07
CA ARG A 82 1.06 -1.13 -0.89
C ARG A 82 2.38 -1.42 -0.20
N CYS A 83 2.74 -0.63 0.81
CA CYS A 83 3.97 -0.83 1.57
C CYS A 83 3.98 -2.18 2.28
N THR A 84 2.90 -2.57 2.96
CA THR A 84 2.81 -3.87 3.63
C THR A 84 2.76 -5.01 2.64
N ALA A 85 2.02 -4.89 1.54
CA ALA A 85 1.97 -5.91 0.48
C ALA A 85 3.35 -6.23 -0.11
N ILE A 86 4.17 -5.20 -0.32
CA ILE A 86 5.56 -5.36 -0.77
C ILE A 86 6.39 -6.00 0.34
N ALA A 87 6.31 -5.49 1.58
CA ALA A 87 7.10 -6.02 2.69
C ALA A 87 6.79 -7.50 2.98
N THR A 88 5.51 -7.90 3.03
CA THR A 88 5.10 -9.29 3.29
C THR A 88 5.56 -10.24 2.18
N ALA A 89 5.59 -9.79 0.94
CA ALA A 89 6.05 -10.62 -0.18
C ALA A 89 7.58 -10.75 -0.27
N VAL A 90 8.34 -9.94 0.48
CA VAL A 90 9.81 -10.00 0.58
C VAL A 90 10.28 -10.82 1.78
N VAL A 91 9.41 -11.13 2.75
CA VAL A 91 9.76 -12.06 3.83
C VAL A 91 9.77 -13.48 3.22
N PRO A 92 10.92 -14.15 3.10
CA PRO A 92 10.92 -15.57 2.81
C PRO A 92 10.16 -16.26 3.95
N ASP A 93 9.14 -17.03 3.60
CA ASP A 93 8.73 -18.16 4.43
C ASP A 93 9.99 -19.03 4.53
N ASP A 94 10.73 -18.90 5.64
CA ASP A 94 11.74 -19.86 6.06
C ASP A 94 11.04 -20.86 7.00
N PRO A 95 10.43 -21.94 6.50
CA PRO A 95 9.89 -23.00 7.33
C PRO A 95 10.95 -24.07 7.62
N ASP A 96 12.18 -23.72 8.02
CA ASP A 96 13.13 -24.75 8.50
C ASP A 96 14.24 -24.25 9.44
N VAL A 97 14.48 -25.05 10.48
CA VAL A 97 15.66 -25.13 11.38
C VAL A 97 15.70 -24.14 12.58
N HIS A 98 15.20 -24.46 13.77
CA HIS A 98 15.65 -25.59 14.61
C HIS A 98 14.55 -26.05 15.59
N SER A 99 14.07 -27.27 15.35
CA SER A 99 13.66 -28.19 16.40
C SER A 99 14.86 -28.48 17.32
N GLY A 100 15.02 -27.70 18.37
CA GLY A 100 15.97 -27.94 19.46
C GLY A 100 15.39 -28.83 20.55
N ALA A 101 14.89 -30.01 20.18
CA ALA A 101 14.68 -31.10 21.13
C ALA A 101 15.95 -31.96 21.15
N ALA A 102 16.89 -31.62 22.04
CA ALA A 102 17.93 -32.54 22.48
C ALA A 102 17.98 -32.51 24.00
N THR A 103 17.37 -33.55 24.57
CA THR A 103 17.39 -33.92 25.98
C THR A 103 18.83 -34.14 26.44
N TYR A 104 19.25 -33.40 27.47
CA TYR A 104 20.30 -33.84 28.38
C TYR A 104 19.94 -33.38 29.79
N ALA A 105 19.45 -34.32 30.59
CA ALA A 105 19.61 -34.41 32.04
C ALA A 105 19.28 -35.85 32.46
#